data_AF-A0A388L5T4-F1
#
_entry.id   AF-A0A388L5T4-F1
#
_cell.length_a   1.000
_cell.length_b   1.000
_cell.length_c   1.000
_cell.angle_alpha   90.00
_cell.angle_beta   90.00
_cell.angle_gamma   90.00
#
_symmetry.space_group_name_H-M   'P 1'
#
loop_
_entity.id
_entity.type
_entity.pdbx_description
1 polymer ?
#
loop_
_entity_poly.entity_id
_entity_poly.type
_entity_poly.pdbx_seq_one_letter_code
_entity_poly.pdbx_strand_id
1 'polypeptide(L)'
;MSDEGESRHGNEGGGAPPPYGRRCYKCGEGGHLIRDCAKFWRARAQGRPFVPLAPPATQTRTRRTTTTGTENVNFRRSRSADSGSERSGENTDALMREYFVHMVEEQRERIEREKEAERRRAGEEAQHEKEARRAAREEQRLRMEEERDARLMRIIRREMKKDKEEDEECYELKGKRQVKMASRVETANDEKERLRKWIAQRTIGKEESEDEELMALRRQAAKLELMEKRKQGPDVPIRNSPPMTTPEKRTSKGIFEEAKTHIESMRGDLMKDIMTSSTPSKVDLSLKHIMATCGPGGKKKFEQDCQEFYDTLTIDELKEACRREKVAYGNRELAIKRLVIRRSAVAYDPSNIPLPTTPHVTTRSSKGVTIKEERKPDTSESDQSFSEDDSE
;
A
#
# COMPACT_ATOMS: atom_id res chain seq x y z
N MET A 1 -20.26 18.47 20.77
CA MET A 1 -19.47 17.40 21.40
C MET A 1 -18.13 17.43 20.68
N SER A 2 -17.22 18.24 21.19
CA SER A 2 -15.98 18.62 20.54
C SER A 2 -14.87 17.81 21.21
N ASP A 3 -14.25 16.89 20.47
CA ASP A 3 -13.10 16.12 20.95
C ASP A 3 -11.82 16.95 20.82
N GLU A 4 -11.35 17.43 21.96
CA GLU A 4 -10.03 18.04 22.13
C GLU A 4 -9.00 16.92 22.28
N GLY A 5 -8.20 16.69 21.23
CA GLY A 5 -7.10 15.73 21.25
C GLY A 5 -5.88 16.28 21.98
N GLU A 6 -5.66 15.81 23.21
CA GLU A 6 -4.50 16.09 24.05
C GLU A 6 -3.16 15.68 23.39
N SER A 7 -2.32 16.69 23.17
CA SER A 7 -0.94 16.54 22.70
C SER A 7 -0.03 16.10 23.85
N ARG A 8 0.43 14.84 23.81
CA ARG A 8 1.44 14.32 24.73
C ARG A 8 2.84 14.80 24.32
N HIS A 9 3.34 15.80 25.02
CA HIS A 9 4.77 16.11 25.09
C HIS A 9 5.25 15.91 26.53
N GLY A 10 6.04 14.86 26.73
CA GLY A 10 6.71 14.58 27.99
C GLY A 10 7.96 13.75 27.74
N ASN A 11 9.08 14.42 27.48
CA ASN A 11 10.40 13.82 27.62
C ASN A 11 11.36 14.87 28.21
N GLU A 12 11.19 15.12 29.50
CA GLU A 12 12.12 15.91 30.31
C GLU A 12 13.27 15.01 30.77
N GLY A 13 14.19 14.71 29.84
CA GLY A 13 15.50 14.17 30.15
C GLY A 13 16.46 15.31 30.49
N GLY A 14 16.92 15.36 31.75
CA GLY A 14 17.84 16.38 32.27
C GLY A 14 19.10 16.56 31.41
N GLY A 15 19.08 17.61 30.59
CA GLY A 15 20.22 18.10 29.83
C GLY A 15 20.88 19.25 30.58
N ALA A 16 22.19 19.12 30.82
CA ALA A 16 23.04 20.19 31.30
C ALA A 16 22.72 21.54 30.59
N PRO A 17 22.77 22.68 31.31
CA PRO A 17 22.40 23.98 30.75
C PRO A 17 23.14 24.20 29.42
N PRO A 18 22.41 24.48 28.32
CA PRO A 18 23.02 24.57 27.00
C PRO A 18 24.06 25.69 27.00
N PRO A 19 25.25 25.47 26.41
CA PRO A 19 26.31 26.46 26.38
C PRO A 19 25.79 27.77 25.79
N TYR A 20 25.72 28.80 26.65
CA TYR A 20 25.32 30.16 26.32
C TYR A 20 26.17 30.68 25.15
N GLY A 21 25.65 30.58 23.93
CA GLY A 21 26.39 31.02 22.75
C GLY A 21 25.87 30.52 21.41
N ARG A 22 25.08 29.44 21.36
CA ARG A 22 24.47 29.01 20.08
C ARG A 22 23.25 29.87 19.76
N ARG A 23 23.43 30.76 18.78
CA ARG A 23 22.35 31.47 18.09
C ARG A 23 21.82 30.60 16.95
N CYS A 24 20.52 30.68 16.69
CA CYS A 24 19.88 30.03 15.56
C CYS A 24 20.48 30.55 14.25
N TYR A 25 21.00 29.65 13.40
CA TYR A 25 21.64 30.02 12.13
C TYR A 25 20.69 30.73 11.13
N LYS A 26 19.37 30.64 11.33
CA LYS A 26 18.39 31.32 10.48
C LYS A 26 18.05 32.70 11.05
N CYS A 27 17.49 32.79 12.26
CA CYS A 27 17.03 34.09 12.78
C CYS A 27 18.08 34.87 13.58
N GLY A 28 19.21 34.27 13.95
CA GLY A 28 20.24 34.91 14.77
C GLY A 28 19.90 35.06 16.26
N GLU A 29 18.73 34.61 16.70
CA GLU A 29 18.33 34.67 18.12
C GLU A 29 18.86 33.46 18.89
N GLY A 30 19.22 33.66 20.16
CA GLY A 30 19.64 32.58 21.06
C GLY A 30 18.48 31.71 21.54
N GLY A 31 18.80 30.58 22.18
CA GLY A 31 17.83 29.78 22.93
C GLY A 31 17.06 28.71 22.14
N HIS A 32 17.34 28.52 20.84
CA HIS A 32 16.73 27.46 20.03
C HIS A 32 17.62 27.03 18.85
N LEU A 33 17.41 25.80 18.36
CA LEU A 33 18.09 25.27 17.16
C LEU A 33 17.29 25.60 15.90
N ILE A 34 17.90 25.41 14.72
CA ILE A 34 17.24 25.66 13.43
C ILE A 34 15.93 24.87 13.26
N ARG A 35 15.85 23.68 13.88
CA ARG A 35 14.67 22.81 13.85
C ARG A 35 13.50 23.41 14.65
N ASP A 36 13.80 24.23 15.65
CA ASP A 36 12.82 24.83 16.57
C ASP A 36 12.55 26.31 16.25
N CYS A 37 13.08 26.83 15.13
CA CYS A 37 12.94 28.23 14.77
C CYS A 37 11.55 28.55 14.20
N ALA A 38 10.66 29.03 15.07
CA ALA A 38 9.29 29.40 14.67
C ALA A 38 9.23 30.47 13.55
N LYS A 39 10.21 31.37 13.48
CA LYS A 39 10.29 32.40 12.42
C LYS A 39 10.59 31.78 11.04
N PHE A 40 11.51 30.82 11.00
CA PHE A 40 11.86 30.09 9.77
C PHE A 40 10.68 29.27 9.27
N TRP A 41 10.02 28.50 10.15
CA TRP A 41 8.88 27.67 9.76
C TRP A 41 7.66 28.50 9.32
N ARG A 42 7.39 29.65 9.96
CA ARG A 42 6.35 30.58 9.50
C ARG A 42 6.65 31.15 8.10
N ALA A 43 7.89 31.59 7.85
CA ALA A 43 8.27 32.08 6.53
C ALA A 43 8.14 30.98 5.45
N ARG A 44 8.54 29.75 5.78
CA ARG A 44 8.43 28.58 4.89
C ARG A 44 6.98 28.20 4.61
N ALA A 45 6.11 28.21 5.62
CA ALA A 45 4.68 27.94 5.45
C ALA A 45 3.97 29.02 4.61
N GLN A 46 4.45 30.26 4.67
CA GLN A 46 3.95 31.38 3.87
C GLN A 46 4.56 31.44 2.46
N GLY A 47 5.43 30.50 2.08
CA GLY A 47 6.12 30.49 0.79
C GLY A 47 7.05 31.69 0.56
N ARG A 48 7.40 32.44 1.62
CA ARG A 48 8.28 33.60 1.52
C ARG A 48 9.75 33.16 1.69
N PRO A 49 10.67 33.60 0.81
CA PRO A 49 12.08 33.35 1.02
C PRO A 49 12.51 33.99 2.34
N PHE A 50 13.05 33.16 3.23
CA PHE A 50 13.56 33.62 4.52
C PHE A 50 14.89 34.35 4.29
N VAL A 51 14.83 35.67 4.23
CA VAL A 51 16.01 36.55 4.21
C VAL A 51 16.31 36.91 5.67
N PRO A 52 17.42 36.41 6.27
CA PRO A 52 17.83 36.86 7.60
C PRO A 52 17.97 38.38 7.57
N LEU A 53 17.24 39.08 8.45
CA LEU A 53 17.47 40.52 8.60
C LEU A 53 18.95 40.70 8.92
N ALA A 54 19.65 41.48 8.10
CA ALA A 54 21.06 41.75 8.29
C ALA A 54 21.28 42.18 9.74
N PRO A 55 22.26 41.60 10.46
CA PRO A 55 22.47 41.91 11.86
C PRO A 55 22.65 43.43 12.01
N PRO A 56 22.01 44.06 13.01
CA PRO A 56 22.14 45.49 13.21
C PRO A 56 23.61 45.83 13.39
N ALA A 57 24.12 46.71 12.52
CA ALA A 57 25.48 47.21 12.53
C ALA A 57 25.73 47.99 13.82
N THR A 58 26.00 47.27 14.91
CA THR A 58 26.39 47.85 16.18
C THR A 58 27.65 47.14 16.65
N GLN A 59 28.69 47.97 16.77
CA GLN A 59 29.89 47.79 17.59
C GLN A 59 31.07 47.00 16.99
N THR A 60 31.99 47.80 16.42
CA THR A 60 33.41 47.84 16.80
C THR A 60 34.04 46.52 17.24
N ARG A 61 34.75 45.88 16.30
CA ARG A 61 35.92 45.08 16.66
C ARG A 61 37.13 45.46 15.82
N THR A 62 38.02 46.15 16.51
CA THR A 62 39.36 46.59 16.19
C THR A 62 40.22 45.51 15.52
N ARG A 63 40.96 45.95 14.48
CA ARG A 63 42.42 45.74 14.31
C ARG A 63 42.91 44.32 13.97
N ARG A 64 43.33 44.12 12.72
CA ARG A 64 44.73 43.76 12.40
C ARG A 64 45.10 44.04 10.93
N THR A 65 46.11 44.90 10.79
CA THR A 65 46.87 45.30 9.60
C THR A 65 48.07 44.39 9.39
N THR A 66 48.41 44.09 8.13
CA THR A 66 49.78 44.00 7.54
C THR A 66 49.60 43.96 6.02
N THR A 67 49.81 45.05 5.26
CA THR A 67 51.08 45.57 4.68
C THR A 67 51.80 44.60 3.75
N THR A 68 51.73 44.90 2.43
CA THR A 68 52.75 44.76 1.35
C THR A 68 52.00 44.95 0.03
N GLY A 69 52.36 45.79 -0.94
CA GLY A 69 53.48 46.71 -1.10
C GLY A 69 53.42 47.28 -2.51
N THR A 70 53.77 48.56 -2.60
CA THR A 70 54.63 49.13 -3.66
C THR A 70 54.05 49.28 -5.07
N GLU A 71 53.48 50.46 -5.27
CA GLU A 71 53.78 51.40 -6.36
C GLU A 71 54.73 50.92 -7.47
N ASN A 72 54.31 51.05 -8.73
CA ASN A 72 55.25 51.55 -9.74
C ASN A 72 54.57 52.32 -10.87
N VAL A 73 55.19 53.46 -11.14
CA VAL A 73 54.78 54.60 -11.92
C VAL A 73 55.29 54.46 -13.37
N ASN A 74 54.48 54.91 -14.32
CA ASN A 74 54.83 55.40 -15.66
C ASN A 74 56.07 54.83 -16.37
N PHE A 75 55.84 54.07 -17.45
CA PHE A 75 56.67 54.16 -18.65
C PHE A 75 55.80 54.25 -19.90
N ARG A 76 55.65 55.48 -20.42
CA ARG A 76 55.41 55.73 -21.84
C ARG A 76 56.75 55.53 -22.58
N ARG A 77 56.80 54.66 -23.59
CA ARG A 77 57.64 54.88 -24.79
C ARG A 77 57.25 54.01 -25.99
N SER A 78 56.87 54.72 -27.05
CA SER A 78 57.18 54.50 -28.47
C SER A 78 56.58 53.34 -29.27
N ARG A 79 55.78 53.74 -30.26
CA ARG A 79 55.89 53.43 -31.72
C ARG A 79 56.54 52.09 -32.09
N SER A 80 55.75 51.19 -32.66
CA SER A 80 56.15 50.41 -33.84
C SER A 80 54.97 50.32 -34.79
N ALA A 81 55.18 50.84 -36.00
CA ALA A 81 54.34 50.58 -37.17
C ALA A 81 54.70 49.20 -37.75
N ASP A 82 53.77 48.66 -38.54
CA ASP A 82 53.89 47.45 -39.37
C ASP A 82 54.16 46.11 -38.67
N SER A 83 53.08 45.42 -38.36
CA SER A 83 52.98 43.98 -38.67
C SER A 83 51.52 43.63 -38.93
N GLY A 84 51.19 43.29 -40.17
CA GLY A 84 49.86 42.86 -40.60
C GLY A 84 49.34 41.71 -39.73
N SER A 85 48.37 42.02 -38.87
CA SER A 85 47.64 41.06 -38.03
C SER A 85 46.21 40.89 -38.57
N GLU A 86 46.09 40.59 -39.86
CA GLU A 86 44.79 40.38 -40.53
C GLU A 86 44.21 38.98 -40.29
N ARG A 87 44.75 38.17 -39.36
CA ARG A 87 44.24 36.81 -39.07
C ARG A 87 43.70 36.59 -37.66
N SER A 88 43.54 37.64 -36.85
CA SER A 88 43.14 37.49 -35.44
C SER A 88 41.67 37.80 -35.13
N GLY A 89 40.89 38.35 -36.06
CA GLY A 89 39.48 38.72 -35.84
C GLY A 89 38.48 37.56 -36.01
N GLU A 90 38.82 36.55 -36.80
CA GLU A 90 37.94 35.42 -37.11
C GLU A 90 37.71 34.50 -35.89
N ASN A 91 38.70 34.43 -34.99
CA ASN A 91 38.64 33.58 -33.79
C ASN A 91 37.65 34.11 -32.73
N THR A 92 37.57 35.44 -32.56
CA THR A 92 36.61 36.06 -31.63
C THR A 92 35.17 35.94 -32.12
N ASP A 93 34.97 36.03 -33.43
CA ASP A 93 33.66 35.93 -34.07
C ASP A 93 33.16 34.47 -34.08
N ALA A 94 34.06 33.49 -34.23
CA ALA A 94 33.76 32.07 -34.05
C ALA A 94 33.30 31.76 -32.60
N LEU A 95 34.02 32.23 -31.59
CA LEU A 95 33.67 32.03 -30.18
C LEU A 95 32.30 32.64 -29.82
N MET A 96 31.99 33.83 -30.35
CA MET A 96 30.70 34.48 -30.16
C MET A 96 29.56 33.67 -30.79
N ARG A 97 29.76 33.11 -31.98
CA ARG A 97 28.77 32.24 -32.64
C ARG A 97 28.52 30.95 -31.85
N GLU A 98 29.57 30.29 -31.38
CA GLU A 98 29.46 29.07 -30.56
C GLU A 98 28.71 29.34 -29.26
N TYR A 99 28.94 30.49 -28.63
CA TYR A 99 28.22 30.89 -27.43
C TYR A 99 26.70 31.03 -27.68
N PHE A 100 26.29 31.64 -28.80
CA PHE A 100 24.86 31.74 -29.12
C PHE A 100 24.23 30.39 -29.46
N VAL A 101 24.96 29.51 -30.16
CA VAL A 101 24.49 28.14 -30.44
C VAL A 101 24.29 27.37 -29.14
N HIS A 102 25.27 27.41 -28.24
CA HIS A 102 25.17 26.78 -26.92
C HIS A 102 23.99 27.32 -26.10
N MET A 103 23.75 28.64 -26.10
CA MET A 103 22.59 29.23 -25.42
C MET A 103 21.25 28.78 -26.02
N VAL A 104 21.16 28.60 -27.34
CA VAL A 104 19.95 28.08 -28.00
C VAL A 104 19.74 26.60 -27.69
N GLU A 105 20.82 25.81 -27.65
CA GLU A 105 20.77 24.40 -27.27
C GLU A 105 20.34 24.22 -25.82
N GLU A 106 20.90 24.98 -24.88
CA GLU A 106 20.51 24.94 -23.48
C GLU A 106 19.02 25.32 -23.30
N GLN A 107 18.53 26.32 -24.04
CA GLN A 107 17.12 26.69 -24.02
C GLN A 107 16.22 25.58 -24.59
N ARG A 108 16.64 24.93 -25.68
CA ARG A 108 15.92 23.78 -26.24
C ARG A 108 15.85 22.62 -25.25
N GLU A 109 16.96 22.30 -24.60
CA GLU A 109 17.04 21.23 -23.61
C GLU A 109 16.20 21.56 -22.37
N ARG A 110 16.18 22.82 -21.92
CA ARG A 110 15.32 23.28 -20.83
C ARG A 110 13.83 23.09 -21.17
N ILE A 111 13.43 23.46 -22.38
CA ILE A 111 12.06 23.27 -22.87
C ILE A 111 11.71 21.79 -22.99
N GLU A 112 12.64 20.95 -23.46
CA GLU A 112 12.41 19.50 -23.58
C GLU A 112 12.26 18.82 -22.21
N ARG A 113 13.13 19.17 -21.25
CA ARG A 113 13.01 18.72 -19.85
C ARG A 113 11.68 19.13 -19.22
N GLU A 114 11.21 20.35 -19.49
CA GLU A 114 9.91 20.82 -19.00
C GLU A 114 8.74 20.05 -19.63
N LYS A 115 8.77 19.79 -20.94
CA LYS A 115 7.77 18.97 -21.65
C LYS A 115 7.76 17.52 -21.18
N GLU A 116 8.91 16.94 -20.86
CA GLU A 116 8.97 15.59 -20.28
C GLU A 116 8.39 15.56 -18.86
N ALA A 117 8.72 16.55 -18.02
CA ALA A 117 8.12 16.68 -16.69
C ALA A 117 6.60 16.90 -16.75
N GLU A 118 6.12 17.66 -17.72
CA GLU A 118 4.69 17.83 -17.98
C GLU A 118 4.01 16.52 -18.42
N ARG A 119 4.63 15.75 -19.34
CA ARG A 119 4.12 14.41 -19.73
C ARG A 119 4.06 13.45 -18.54
N ARG A 120 5.03 13.52 -17.63
CA ARG A 120 5.02 12.71 -16.39
C ARG A 120 3.87 13.12 -15.47
N ARG A 121 3.68 14.43 -15.23
CA ARG A 121 2.56 14.95 -14.42
C ARG A 121 1.21 14.60 -15.01
N ALA A 122 1.02 14.80 -16.31
CA ALA A 122 -0.21 14.43 -17.00
C ALA A 122 -0.49 12.91 -16.94
N GLY A 123 0.56 12.09 -16.99
CA GLY A 123 0.45 10.64 -16.80
C GLY A 123 -0.03 10.24 -15.41
N GLU A 124 0.53 10.85 -14.37
CA GLU A 124 0.14 10.64 -12.96
C GLU A 124 -1.30 11.13 -12.70
N GLU A 125 -1.67 12.31 -13.21
CA GLU A 125 -3.03 12.84 -13.11
C GLU A 125 -4.05 11.93 -13.81
N ALA A 126 -3.73 11.41 -14.99
CA ALA A 126 -4.60 10.47 -15.70
C ALA A 126 -4.74 9.12 -14.98
N GLN A 127 -3.75 8.70 -14.20
CA GLN A 127 -3.87 7.52 -13.33
C GLN A 127 -4.77 7.82 -12.14
N HIS A 128 -4.55 8.94 -11.47
CA HIS A 128 -5.37 9.37 -10.33
C HIS A 128 -6.85 9.56 -10.73
N GLU A 129 -7.13 10.13 -11.91
CA GLU A 129 -8.49 10.26 -12.42
C GLU A 129 -9.15 8.88 -12.68
N LYS A 130 -8.41 7.92 -13.25
CA LYS A 130 -8.90 6.56 -13.46
C LYS A 130 -9.20 5.85 -12.15
N GLU A 131 -8.36 6.04 -11.13
CA GLU A 131 -8.56 5.50 -9.79
C GLU A 131 -9.75 6.14 -9.09
N ALA A 132 -9.87 7.47 -9.12
CA ALA A 132 -11.02 8.20 -8.61
C ALA A 132 -12.32 7.74 -9.28
N ARG A 133 -12.29 7.47 -10.59
CA ARG A 133 -13.45 6.94 -11.32
C ARG A 133 -13.81 5.51 -10.91
N ARG A 134 -12.85 4.67 -10.53
CA ARG A 134 -13.12 3.32 -9.98
C ARG A 134 -13.69 3.43 -8.56
N ALA A 135 -13.09 4.25 -7.71
CA ALA A 135 -13.55 4.52 -6.36
C ALA A 135 -15.00 5.06 -6.34
N ALA A 136 -15.33 6.00 -7.23
CA ALA A 136 -16.70 6.53 -7.33
C ALA A 136 -17.74 5.47 -7.72
N ARG A 137 -17.37 4.49 -8.56
CA ARG A 137 -18.26 3.37 -8.92
C ARG A 137 -18.46 2.42 -7.74
N GLU A 138 -17.41 2.17 -6.96
CA GLU A 138 -17.48 1.34 -5.75
C GLU A 138 -18.30 2.02 -4.66
N GLU A 139 -18.10 3.33 -4.44
CA GLU A 139 -18.90 4.11 -3.50
C GLU A 139 -20.39 4.08 -3.89
N GLN A 140 -20.71 4.19 -5.18
CA GLN A 140 -22.10 4.08 -5.64
C GLN A 140 -22.69 2.70 -5.35
N ARG A 141 -21.92 1.61 -5.52
CA ARG A 141 -22.37 0.26 -5.17
C ARG A 141 -22.62 0.12 -3.68
N LEU A 142 -21.71 0.63 -2.86
CA LEU A 142 -21.83 0.62 -1.40
C LEU A 142 -23.06 1.41 -0.94
N ARG A 143 -23.31 2.60 -1.50
CA ARG A 143 -24.52 3.38 -1.18
C ARG A 143 -25.81 2.63 -1.47
N MET A 144 -25.87 1.88 -2.57
CA MET A 144 -27.05 1.07 -2.91
C MET A 144 -27.24 -0.09 -1.93
N GLU A 145 -26.15 -0.69 -1.46
CA GLU A 145 -26.14 -1.73 -0.44
C GLU A 145 -26.59 -1.18 0.92
N GLU A 146 -26.01 -0.06 1.37
CA GLU A 146 -26.43 0.64 2.58
C GLU A 146 -27.93 1.03 2.53
N GLU A 147 -28.44 1.43 1.36
CA GLU A 147 -29.86 1.73 1.20
C GLU A 147 -30.74 0.47 1.29
N ARG A 148 -30.27 -0.68 0.77
CA ARG A 148 -30.95 -1.99 0.94
C ARG A 148 -30.96 -2.39 2.41
N ASP A 149 -29.83 -2.27 3.10
CA ASP A 149 -29.73 -2.57 4.53
C ASP A 149 -30.60 -1.62 5.37
N ALA A 150 -30.63 -0.34 5.04
CA ALA A 150 -31.51 0.63 5.70
C ALA A 150 -33.00 0.35 5.44
N ARG A 151 -33.37 -0.20 4.28
CA ARG A 151 -34.73 -0.71 4.02
C ARG A 151 -35.02 -1.93 4.88
N LEU A 152 -34.12 -2.91 4.91
CA LEU A 152 -34.26 -4.12 5.71
C LEU A 152 -34.39 -3.80 7.20
N MET A 153 -33.53 -2.93 7.73
CA MET A 153 -33.57 -2.49 9.13
C MET A 153 -34.87 -1.74 9.47
N ARG A 154 -35.47 -1.01 8.52
CA ARG A 154 -36.80 -0.40 8.71
C ARG A 154 -37.91 -1.45 8.79
N ILE A 155 -37.84 -2.52 8.00
CA ILE A 155 -38.82 -3.62 8.04
C ILE A 155 -38.70 -4.36 9.38
N ILE A 156 -37.49 -4.73 9.79
CA ILE A 156 -37.24 -5.40 11.08
C ILE A 156 -37.75 -4.55 12.24
N ARG A 157 -37.44 -3.24 12.26
CA ARG A 157 -37.95 -2.34 13.31
C ARG A 157 -39.47 -2.22 13.32
N ARG A 158 -40.12 -2.29 12.15
CA ARG A 158 -41.58 -2.26 12.03
C ARG A 158 -42.20 -3.54 12.58
N GLU A 159 -41.63 -4.70 12.24
CA GLU A 159 -42.12 -5.99 12.72
C GLU A 159 -41.95 -6.13 14.24
N MET A 160 -40.77 -5.79 14.76
CA MET A 160 -40.51 -5.77 16.21
C MET A 160 -41.43 -4.81 16.97
N LYS A 161 -41.94 -3.76 16.32
CA LYS A 161 -42.94 -2.86 16.92
C LYS A 161 -44.34 -3.47 16.88
N LYS A 162 -44.69 -4.13 15.77
CA LYS A 162 -45.96 -4.84 15.60
C LYS A 162 -46.12 -5.98 16.59
N ASP A 163 -45.08 -6.79 16.80
CA ASP A 163 -45.06 -7.87 17.78
C ASP A 163 -45.33 -7.35 19.20
N LYS A 164 -44.76 -6.18 19.55
CA LYS A 164 -45.02 -5.53 20.84
C LYS A 164 -46.46 -5.03 20.98
N GLU A 165 -47.00 -4.40 19.94
CA GLU A 165 -48.40 -3.93 19.92
C GLU A 165 -49.38 -5.12 20.00
N GLU A 166 -49.09 -6.24 19.32
CA GLU A 166 -49.88 -7.48 19.39
C GLU A 166 -49.79 -8.16 20.77
N ASP A 167 -48.61 -8.18 21.40
CA ASP A 167 -48.44 -8.67 22.76
C ASP A 167 -49.27 -7.83 23.75
N GLU A 168 -49.17 -6.50 23.69
CA GLU A 168 -49.96 -5.57 24.51
C GLU A 168 -51.47 -5.79 24.32
N GLU A 169 -51.95 -5.92 23.08
CA GLU A 169 -53.36 -6.20 22.77
C GLU A 169 -53.81 -7.56 23.34
N CYS A 170 -52.94 -8.59 23.30
CA CYS A 170 -53.21 -9.89 23.89
C CYS A 170 -53.37 -9.83 25.42
N TYR A 171 -52.57 -8.99 26.10
CA TYR A 171 -52.70 -8.77 27.54
C TYR A 171 -53.99 -8.01 27.89
N GLU A 172 -54.38 -7.01 27.11
CA GLU A 172 -55.62 -6.24 27.36
C GLU A 172 -56.89 -7.08 27.14
N LEU A 173 -56.92 -7.95 26.13
CA LEU A 173 -58.07 -8.84 25.85
C LEU A 173 -58.26 -9.95 26.91
N LYS A 174 -57.16 -10.46 27.49
CA LYS A 174 -57.22 -11.46 28.57
C LYS A 174 -57.65 -10.87 29.92
N GLY A 175 -57.37 -9.58 30.16
CA GLY A 175 -57.75 -8.90 31.41
C GLY A 175 -59.26 -8.75 31.67
N LYS A 176 -60.11 -8.90 30.63
CA LYS A 176 -61.57 -8.70 30.75
C LYS A 176 -62.43 -9.96 30.52
N ARG A 177 -61.84 -11.13 30.22
CA ARG A 177 -62.59 -12.37 29.85
C ARG A 177 -62.43 -13.55 30.81
N GLN A 178 -62.09 -13.33 32.08
CA GLN A 178 -62.05 -14.41 33.08
C GLN A 178 -63.44 -14.87 33.60
N VAL A 179 -64.56 -14.37 33.06
CA VAL A 179 -65.89 -14.76 33.52
C VAL A 179 -66.72 -15.29 32.35
N LYS A 180 -66.90 -16.62 32.30
CA LYS A 180 -67.77 -17.41 31.41
C LYS A 180 -67.25 -17.71 29.99
N MET A 181 -66.41 -18.73 29.85
CA MET A 181 -66.49 -19.63 28.70
C MET A 181 -66.26 -21.06 29.19
N ALA A 182 -67.34 -21.67 29.67
CA ALA A 182 -67.38 -23.09 29.98
C ALA A 182 -67.40 -23.88 28.67
N SER A 183 -66.40 -24.77 28.55
CA SER A 183 -66.35 -26.01 27.77
C SER A 183 -67.31 -26.13 26.59
N ARG A 184 -66.88 -25.70 25.41
CA ARG A 184 -67.30 -26.34 24.17
C ARG A 184 -66.11 -27.18 23.70
N VAL A 185 -66.24 -28.50 23.80
CA VAL A 185 -65.25 -29.47 23.32
C VAL A 185 -65.19 -29.29 21.80
N GLU A 186 -64.20 -28.53 21.33
CA GLU A 186 -63.84 -28.49 19.91
C GLU A 186 -63.39 -29.90 19.52
N THR A 187 -64.00 -30.43 18.47
CA THR A 187 -63.62 -31.77 18.01
C THR A 187 -62.27 -31.66 17.32
N ALA A 188 -61.45 -32.72 17.37
CA ALA A 188 -60.13 -32.75 16.74
C ALA A 188 -60.15 -32.38 15.23
N ASN A 189 -61.33 -32.43 14.59
CA ASN A 189 -61.51 -32.03 13.21
C ASN A 189 -61.57 -30.50 13.03
N ASP A 190 -62.15 -29.77 13.99
CA ASP A 190 -62.24 -28.31 13.99
C ASP A 190 -60.85 -27.68 14.18
N GLU A 191 -60.04 -28.27 15.07
CA GLU A 191 -58.65 -27.85 15.28
C GLU A 191 -57.78 -28.11 14.04
N LYS A 192 -58.01 -29.23 13.35
CA LYS A 192 -57.32 -29.57 12.10
C LYS A 192 -57.71 -28.62 10.96
N GLU A 193 -58.97 -28.21 10.87
CA GLU A 193 -59.40 -27.19 9.90
C GLU A 193 -58.82 -25.82 10.22
N ARG A 194 -58.74 -25.45 11.51
CA ARG A 194 -58.13 -24.20 11.96
C ARG A 194 -56.64 -24.15 11.63
N LEU A 195 -55.92 -25.24 11.86
CA LEU A 195 -54.51 -25.38 11.46
C LEU A 195 -54.33 -25.31 9.94
N ARG A 196 -55.23 -25.92 9.15
CA ARG A 196 -55.20 -25.81 7.67
C ARG A 196 -55.39 -24.36 7.21
N LYS A 197 -56.31 -23.61 7.82
CA LYS A 197 -56.51 -22.18 7.50
C LYS A 197 -55.29 -21.34 7.86
N TRP A 198 -54.64 -21.62 8.99
CA TRP A 198 -53.45 -20.89 9.42
C TRP A 198 -52.24 -21.18 8.52
N ILE A 199 -52.03 -22.44 8.15
CA ILE A 199 -50.97 -22.83 7.20
C ILE A 199 -51.23 -22.16 5.84
N ALA A 200 -52.47 -22.20 5.34
CA ALA A 200 -52.82 -21.58 4.05
C ALA A 200 -52.58 -20.06 4.04
N GLN A 201 -52.93 -19.33 5.12
CA GLN A 201 -52.65 -17.90 5.23
C GLN A 201 -51.15 -17.60 5.25
N ARG A 202 -50.35 -18.44 5.89
CA ARG A 202 -48.90 -18.25 5.98
C ARG A 202 -48.17 -18.56 4.68
N THR A 203 -48.66 -19.53 3.92
CA THR A 203 -48.11 -19.84 2.58
C THR A 203 -48.50 -18.79 1.55
N ILE A 204 -49.72 -18.25 1.59
CA ILE A 204 -50.19 -17.24 0.62
C ILE A 204 -49.51 -15.87 0.83
N GLY A 205 -49.12 -15.52 2.06
CA GLY A 205 -48.49 -14.22 2.35
C GLY A 205 -46.99 -14.10 2.07
N LYS A 206 -46.28 -15.21 1.79
CA LYS A 206 -44.82 -15.22 1.61
C LYS A 206 -44.37 -15.40 0.15
N GLU A 207 -45.27 -15.84 -0.73
CA GLU A 207 -44.93 -16.25 -2.10
C GLU A 207 -44.86 -15.08 -3.11
N GLU A 208 -45.37 -13.88 -2.78
CA GLU A 208 -45.41 -12.75 -3.73
C GLU A 208 -44.19 -11.81 -3.70
N SER A 209 -43.30 -11.87 -2.70
CA SER A 209 -42.14 -10.96 -2.60
C SER A 209 -40.84 -11.50 -3.21
N GLU A 210 -40.78 -12.79 -3.55
CA GLU A 210 -39.55 -13.44 -4.05
C GLU A 210 -39.45 -13.44 -5.59
N ASP A 211 -40.49 -13.01 -6.31
CA ASP A 211 -40.54 -13.17 -7.76
C ASP A 211 -40.13 -11.91 -8.56
N GLU A 212 -39.89 -10.75 -7.93
CA GLU A 212 -39.40 -9.57 -8.67
C GLU A 212 -37.93 -9.73 -9.11
N GLU A 213 -37.07 -10.26 -8.25
CA GLU A 213 -35.65 -10.50 -8.57
C GLU A 213 -35.49 -11.68 -9.52
N LEU A 214 -36.28 -12.75 -9.33
CA LEU A 214 -36.31 -13.89 -10.23
C LEU A 214 -36.85 -13.53 -11.62
N MET A 215 -37.89 -12.68 -11.69
CA MET A 215 -38.39 -12.14 -12.95
C MET A 215 -37.39 -11.19 -13.60
N ALA A 216 -36.62 -10.41 -12.82
CA ALA A 216 -35.54 -9.57 -13.35
C ALA A 216 -34.39 -10.41 -13.94
N LEU A 217 -34.00 -11.50 -13.28
CA LEU A 217 -33.01 -12.45 -13.78
C LEU A 217 -33.49 -13.16 -15.04
N ARG A 218 -34.76 -13.60 -15.09
CA ARG A 218 -35.37 -14.18 -16.31
C ARG A 218 -35.40 -13.17 -17.46
N ARG A 219 -35.72 -11.90 -17.19
CA ARG A 219 -35.67 -10.82 -18.20
C ARG A 219 -34.24 -10.54 -18.68
N GLN A 220 -33.24 -10.55 -17.78
CA GLN A 220 -31.84 -10.37 -18.16
C GLN A 220 -31.32 -11.55 -18.99
N ALA A 221 -31.63 -12.79 -18.59
CA ALA A 221 -31.27 -13.99 -19.32
C ALA A 221 -31.90 -14.03 -20.72
N ALA A 222 -33.17 -13.60 -20.86
CA ALA A 222 -33.82 -13.46 -22.15
C ALA A 222 -33.17 -12.37 -23.03
N LYS A 223 -32.61 -11.32 -22.41
CA LYS A 223 -31.91 -10.23 -23.12
C LYS A 223 -30.48 -10.60 -23.53
N LEU A 224 -29.90 -11.65 -22.94
CA LEU A 224 -28.67 -12.29 -23.41
C LEU A 224 -28.93 -13.19 -24.62
N GLU A 225 -29.81 -12.75 -25.51
CA GLU A 225 -30.07 -13.38 -26.80
C GLU A 225 -28.73 -13.49 -27.54
N LEU A 226 -28.23 -14.73 -27.60
CA LEU A 226 -26.94 -15.14 -28.15
C LEU A 226 -26.89 -14.87 -29.66
N MET A 227 -26.83 -13.60 -30.03
CA MET A 227 -26.54 -13.12 -31.38
C MET A 227 -25.08 -13.39 -31.79
N GLU A 228 -24.25 -13.89 -30.86
CA GLU A 228 -22.85 -14.20 -31.08
C GLU A 228 -22.62 -15.71 -31.24
N LYS A 229 -23.45 -16.37 -32.06
CA LYS A 229 -22.96 -17.54 -32.80
C LYS A 229 -21.88 -17.03 -33.72
N ARG A 230 -20.63 -17.14 -33.27
CA ARG A 230 -19.43 -16.94 -34.07
C ARG A 230 -19.68 -17.57 -35.43
N LYS A 231 -19.78 -16.74 -36.46
CA LYS A 231 -19.66 -17.21 -37.83
C LYS A 231 -18.26 -17.80 -37.92
N GLN A 232 -18.17 -19.12 -37.82
CA GLN A 232 -17.03 -19.87 -38.31
C GLN A 232 -16.88 -19.43 -39.77
N GLY A 233 -15.88 -18.58 -40.01
CA GLY A 233 -15.58 -18.11 -41.34
C GLY A 233 -15.30 -19.32 -42.24
N PRO A 234 -15.58 -19.23 -43.55
CA PRO A 234 -15.29 -20.31 -44.48
C PRO A 234 -13.82 -20.73 -44.34
N ASP A 235 -13.60 -22.00 -44.02
CA ASP A 235 -12.27 -22.58 -43.79
C ASP A 235 -11.37 -22.32 -45.00
N VAL A 236 -10.43 -21.40 -44.83
CA VAL A 236 -9.37 -21.16 -45.81
C VAL A 236 -8.40 -22.33 -45.68
N PRO A 237 -8.15 -23.12 -46.76
CA PRO A 237 -7.19 -24.21 -46.71
C PRO A 237 -5.78 -23.65 -46.51
N ILE A 238 -5.29 -23.68 -45.27
CA ILE A 238 -3.89 -23.43 -44.91
C ILE A 238 -3.07 -24.63 -45.41
N ARG A 239 -2.79 -24.65 -46.71
CA ARG A 239 -1.76 -25.48 -47.31
C ARG A 239 -0.42 -24.78 -47.04
N ASN A 240 0.55 -25.53 -46.52
CA ASN A 240 1.96 -25.14 -46.26
C ASN A 240 2.33 -24.81 -44.80
N SER A 241 1.88 -25.62 -43.84
CA SER A 241 2.62 -25.73 -42.56
C SER A 241 3.70 -26.80 -42.70
N PRO A 242 5.00 -26.45 -42.60
CA PRO A 242 6.10 -27.40 -42.77
C PRO A 242 6.11 -28.43 -41.62
N PRO A 243 6.55 -29.68 -41.88
CA PRO A 243 6.54 -30.73 -40.88
C PRO A 243 7.47 -30.35 -39.73
N MET A 244 6.89 -30.35 -38.53
CA MET A 244 7.57 -30.05 -37.28
C MET A 244 8.60 -31.15 -37.01
N THR A 245 9.87 -30.90 -37.35
CA THR A 245 10.99 -31.77 -37.01
C THR A 245 11.43 -31.49 -35.58
N THR A 246 11.36 -32.50 -34.74
CA THR A 246 11.87 -32.47 -33.37
C THR A 246 13.40 -32.56 -33.40
N PRO A 247 14.13 -31.71 -32.64
CA PRO A 247 15.59 -31.75 -32.65
C PRO A 247 16.12 -32.98 -31.89
N GLU A 248 17.03 -33.69 -32.56
CA GLU A 248 17.71 -34.89 -32.09
C GLU A 248 18.75 -34.58 -30.99
N LYS A 249 18.78 -35.46 -29.98
CA LYS A 249 19.50 -35.33 -28.70
C LYS A 249 21.01 -35.50 -28.93
N ARG A 250 21.75 -34.40 -29.12
CA ARG A 250 23.23 -34.44 -29.21
C ARG A 250 23.87 -34.58 -27.84
N THR A 251 24.64 -35.66 -27.68
CA THR A 251 25.58 -35.91 -26.58
C THR A 251 26.77 -34.95 -26.70
N SER A 252 26.90 -34.04 -25.73
CA SER A 252 28.02 -33.10 -25.62
C SER A 252 29.27 -33.85 -25.17
N LYS A 253 30.17 -34.16 -26.11
CA LYS A 253 31.49 -34.71 -25.83
C LYS A 253 32.50 -33.56 -25.71
N GLY A 254 33.02 -33.38 -24.49
CA GLY A 254 34.33 -32.78 -24.17
C GLY A 254 34.69 -31.46 -24.83
N ILE A 255 34.32 -30.34 -24.21
CA ILE A 255 34.99 -29.06 -24.45
C ILE A 255 36.18 -28.97 -23.49
N PHE A 256 37.35 -28.80 -24.09
CA PHE A 256 38.72 -28.77 -23.57
C PHE A 256 38.93 -28.01 -22.25
N GLU A 257 39.69 -28.62 -21.33
CA GLU A 257 40.25 -28.01 -20.10
C GLU A 257 41.02 -26.70 -20.34
N GLU A 258 41.56 -26.52 -21.55
CA GLU A 258 42.34 -25.33 -21.92
C GLU A 258 41.49 -24.04 -22.06
N ALA A 259 40.19 -24.17 -22.35
CA ALA A 259 39.28 -23.01 -22.34
C ALA A 259 38.90 -22.57 -20.91
N LYS A 260 39.03 -23.48 -19.93
CA LYS A 260 38.66 -23.23 -18.53
C LYS A 260 39.74 -22.41 -17.82
N THR A 261 41.02 -22.69 -18.10
CA THR A 261 42.15 -21.94 -17.54
C THR A 261 42.26 -20.53 -18.12
N HIS A 262 41.92 -20.31 -19.40
CA HIS A 262 41.89 -18.97 -20.01
C HIS A 262 40.79 -18.08 -19.39
N ILE A 263 39.62 -18.65 -19.06
CA ILE A 263 38.52 -17.90 -18.44
C ILE A 263 38.82 -17.57 -16.96
N GLU A 264 39.52 -18.46 -16.24
CA GLU A 264 39.97 -18.17 -14.87
C GLU A 264 41.09 -17.12 -14.84
N SER A 265 42.02 -17.13 -15.81
CA SER A 265 43.06 -16.11 -15.90
C SER A 265 42.50 -14.70 -16.15
N MET A 266 41.46 -14.55 -16.98
CA MET A 266 40.84 -13.23 -17.20
C MET A 266 40.02 -12.72 -15.99
N ARG A 267 39.70 -13.57 -15.01
CA ARG A 267 38.99 -13.16 -13.79
C ARG A 267 39.92 -12.67 -12.67
N GLY A 268 41.21 -13.04 -12.71
CA GLY A 268 42.18 -12.67 -11.67
C GLY A 268 42.62 -11.21 -11.71
N ASP A 269 42.76 -10.63 -12.91
CA ASP A 269 43.41 -9.31 -13.07
C ASP A 269 42.44 -8.12 -13.00
N LEU A 270 41.11 -8.36 -12.95
CA LEU A 270 40.08 -7.32 -12.86
C LEU A 270 39.64 -7.01 -11.42
N MET A 271 40.40 -7.42 -10.41
CA MET A 271 40.02 -7.32 -8.99
C MET A 271 40.86 -6.34 -8.16
N LYS A 272 41.84 -5.63 -8.75
CA LYS A 272 42.76 -4.80 -7.95
C LYS A 272 42.46 -3.31 -7.84
N ASP A 273 41.64 -2.72 -8.73
CA ASP A 273 41.43 -1.25 -8.73
C ASP A 273 39.95 -0.79 -8.78
N ILE A 274 39.02 -1.53 -8.17
CA ILE A 274 37.62 -1.06 -8.02
C ILE A 274 37.16 -1.19 -6.58
N MET A 275 37.72 -0.35 -5.70
CA MET A 275 37.05 0.06 -4.48
C MET A 275 35.98 1.11 -4.87
N THR A 276 34.70 0.83 -4.57
CA THR A 276 33.52 1.72 -4.47
C THR A 276 32.34 1.61 -5.45
N SER A 277 32.30 0.67 -6.40
CA SER A 277 31.04 0.38 -7.10
C SER A 277 30.85 -1.11 -7.35
N SER A 278 30.34 -1.81 -6.34
CA SER A 278 29.84 -3.17 -6.47
C SER A 278 28.67 -3.21 -7.45
N THR A 279 28.88 -3.76 -8.63
CA THR A 279 27.80 -4.34 -9.42
C THR A 279 27.23 -5.52 -8.61
N PRO A 280 25.91 -5.55 -8.33
CA PRO A 280 25.32 -6.55 -7.45
C PRO A 280 25.28 -7.89 -8.18
N SER A 281 26.33 -8.67 -8.01
CA SER A 281 26.41 -10.02 -8.53
C SER A 281 25.41 -10.87 -7.74
N LYS A 282 24.24 -11.13 -8.34
CA LYS A 282 23.15 -11.96 -7.81
C LYS A 282 22.67 -11.46 -6.45
N VAL A 283 21.78 -10.46 -6.47
CA VAL A 283 20.99 -10.13 -5.28
C VAL A 283 20.34 -11.43 -4.82
N ASP A 284 20.76 -11.89 -3.65
CA ASP A 284 20.24 -13.11 -3.05
C ASP A 284 18.74 -12.87 -2.88
N LEU A 285 17.91 -13.49 -3.75
CA LEU A 285 16.44 -13.42 -3.71
C LEU A 285 15.84 -13.96 -2.39
N SER A 286 16.71 -14.26 -1.42
CA SER A 286 16.35 -14.59 -0.06
C SER A 286 15.74 -13.36 0.61
N LEU A 287 14.51 -13.51 1.07
CA LEU A 287 13.74 -12.49 1.79
C LEU A 287 14.26 -12.21 3.20
N LYS A 288 15.53 -12.48 3.48
CA LYS A 288 16.14 -12.37 4.81
C LYS A 288 15.98 -10.97 5.42
N HIS A 289 15.75 -9.96 4.59
CA HIS A 289 15.58 -8.57 5.03
C HIS A 289 14.15 -8.23 5.47
N ILE A 290 13.13 -9.05 5.13
CA ILE A 290 11.74 -8.81 5.55
C ILE A 290 11.47 -9.68 6.78
N MET A 291 11.45 -9.04 7.94
CA MET A 291 11.21 -9.72 9.21
C MET A 291 9.71 -9.79 9.51
N ALA A 292 9.21 -10.98 9.83
CA ALA A 292 7.84 -11.13 10.34
C ALA A 292 7.73 -10.43 11.70
N THR A 293 6.85 -9.44 11.79
CA THR A 293 6.60 -8.75 13.05
C THR A 293 5.46 -9.43 13.79
N CYS A 294 5.72 -9.81 15.05
CA CYS A 294 4.72 -10.40 15.94
C CYS A 294 3.94 -9.27 16.64
N GLY A 295 2.80 -8.87 16.08
CA GLY A 295 1.91 -7.87 16.68
C GLY A 295 0.60 -7.70 15.92
N PRO A 296 -0.42 -7.02 16.50
CA PRO A 296 -1.65 -6.69 15.81
C PRO A 296 -1.35 -5.92 14.51
N GLY A 297 -1.77 -6.47 13.37
CA GLY A 297 -1.46 -5.90 12.05
C GLY A 297 -0.06 -6.20 11.51
N GLY A 298 0.78 -6.94 12.22
CA GLY A 298 2.11 -7.35 11.75
C GLY A 298 2.04 -8.19 10.47
N LYS A 299 1.05 -9.10 10.38
CA LYS A 299 0.78 -9.90 9.18
C LYS A 299 0.53 -9.04 7.94
N LYS A 300 -0.31 -8.01 8.07
CA LYS A 300 -0.64 -7.12 6.95
C LYS A 300 0.58 -6.33 6.47
N LYS A 301 1.42 -5.85 7.40
CA LYS A 301 2.68 -5.17 7.06
C LYS A 301 3.67 -6.12 6.36
N PHE A 302 3.83 -7.33 6.89
CA PHE A 302 4.68 -8.34 6.27
C PHE A 302 4.24 -8.69 4.85
N GLU A 303 2.93 -8.87 4.63
CA GLU A 303 2.37 -9.11 3.29
C GLU A 303 2.64 -7.94 2.35
N GLN A 304 2.50 -6.70 2.82
CA GLN A 304 2.79 -5.49 2.05
C GLN A 304 4.27 -5.37 1.69
N ASP A 305 5.18 -5.60 2.65
CA ASP A 305 6.63 -5.54 2.41
C ASP A 305 7.05 -6.63 1.41
N CYS A 306 6.48 -7.84 1.52
CA CYS A 306 6.71 -8.91 0.55
C CYS A 306 6.21 -8.52 -0.84
N GLN A 307 5.01 -7.95 -0.93
CA GLN A 307 4.41 -7.50 -2.18
C GLN A 307 5.31 -6.45 -2.86
N GLU A 308 5.74 -5.41 -2.13
CA GLU A 308 6.63 -4.37 -2.64
C GLU A 308 7.97 -4.94 -3.11
N PHE A 309 8.57 -5.86 -2.34
CA PHE A 309 9.80 -6.54 -2.73
C PHE A 309 9.65 -7.27 -4.06
N TYR A 310 8.59 -8.07 -4.23
CA TYR A 310 8.36 -8.81 -5.47
C TYR A 310 7.96 -7.92 -6.65
N ASP A 311 7.31 -6.78 -6.39
CA ASP A 311 6.99 -5.79 -7.42
C ASP A 311 8.25 -5.12 -7.98
N THR A 312 9.32 -4.99 -7.18
CA THR A 312 10.62 -4.47 -7.65
C THR A 312 11.44 -5.47 -8.46
N LEU A 313 11.15 -6.78 -8.37
CA LEU A 313 11.88 -7.80 -9.11
C LEU A 313 11.59 -7.75 -10.60
N THR A 314 12.61 -8.06 -11.40
CA THR A 314 12.45 -8.30 -12.83
C THR A 314 11.63 -9.57 -13.10
N ILE A 315 11.09 -9.69 -14.31
CA ILE A 315 10.24 -10.84 -14.69
C ILE A 315 10.98 -12.18 -14.52
N ASP A 316 12.28 -12.23 -14.84
CA ASP A 316 13.06 -13.47 -14.77
C ASP A 316 13.40 -13.86 -13.33
N GLU A 317 13.68 -12.87 -12.46
CA GLU A 317 13.85 -13.07 -11.03
C GLU A 317 12.56 -13.54 -10.35
N LEU A 318 11.42 -12.98 -10.76
CA LEU A 318 10.11 -13.39 -10.26
C LEU A 318 9.76 -14.82 -10.70
N LYS A 319 10.03 -15.18 -11.96
CA LYS A 319 9.89 -16.57 -12.44
C LYS A 319 10.77 -17.53 -11.65
N GLU A 320 12.00 -17.12 -11.33
CA GLU A 320 12.91 -17.91 -10.51
C GLU A 320 12.40 -18.09 -9.08
N ALA A 321 11.86 -17.03 -8.45
CA ALA A 321 11.21 -17.12 -7.15
C ALA A 321 10.00 -18.08 -7.19
N CYS A 322 9.16 -18.00 -8.23
CA CYS A 322 8.06 -18.93 -8.46
C CYS A 322 8.53 -20.38 -8.60
N ARG A 323 9.64 -20.65 -9.31
CA ARG A 323 10.21 -22.00 -9.43
C ARG A 323 10.67 -22.55 -8.07
N ARG A 324 11.37 -21.73 -7.27
CA ARG A 324 11.87 -22.14 -5.95
C ARG A 324 10.74 -22.48 -4.99
N GLU A 325 9.67 -21.70 -5.00
CA GLU A 325 8.51 -21.90 -4.13
C GLU A 325 7.42 -22.79 -4.74
N LYS A 326 7.68 -23.41 -5.90
CA LYS A 326 6.73 -24.28 -6.61
C LYS A 326 5.37 -23.60 -6.84
N VAL A 327 5.39 -22.33 -7.23
CA VAL A 327 4.22 -21.54 -7.62
C VAL A 327 4.18 -21.43 -9.15
N ALA A 328 3.03 -21.69 -9.77
CA ALA A 328 2.89 -21.55 -11.22
C ALA A 328 2.93 -20.08 -11.65
N TYR A 329 3.86 -19.74 -12.55
CA TYR A 329 3.97 -18.40 -13.14
C TYR A 329 2.94 -18.25 -14.27
N GLY A 330 1.87 -17.50 -14.00
CA GLY A 330 0.83 -17.14 -14.97
C GLY A 330 0.91 -15.66 -15.31
N ASN A 331 0.09 -14.85 -14.64
CA ASN A 331 0.18 -13.39 -14.65
C ASN A 331 1.15 -12.91 -13.56
N ARG A 332 1.90 -11.84 -13.80
CA ARG A 332 2.84 -11.22 -12.84
C ARG A 332 2.15 -10.95 -11.50
N GLU A 333 1.03 -10.24 -11.52
CA GLU A 333 0.31 -9.87 -10.30
C GLU A 333 -0.21 -11.10 -9.52
N LEU A 334 -0.73 -12.11 -10.23
CA LEU A 334 -1.21 -13.35 -9.60
C LEU A 334 -0.06 -14.17 -9.02
N ALA A 335 1.08 -14.20 -9.69
CA ALA A 335 2.28 -14.88 -9.21
C ALA A 335 2.78 -14.23 -7.91
N ILE A 336 2.83 -12.90 -7.86
CA ILE A 336 3.23 -12.16 -6.65
C ILE A 336 2.25 -12.43 -5.51
N LYS A 337 0.94 -12.28 -5.74
CA LYS A 337 -0.08 -12.59 -4.71
C LYS A 337 0.06 -14.00 -4.16
N ARG A 338 0.26 -15.00 -5.02
CA ARG A 338 0.46 -16.41 -4.60
C ARG A 338 1.75 -16.59 -3.77
N LEU A 339 2.84 -15.93 -4.16
CA LEU A 339 4.10 -15.95 -3.38
C LEU A 339 3.91 -15.30 -2.01
N VAL A 340 3.25 -14.13 -1.95
CA VAL A 340 2.97 -13.41 -0.70
C VAL A 340 2.12 -14.27 0.24
N ILE A 341 1.02 -14.87 -0.25
CA ILE A 341 0.16 -15.76 0.54
C ILE A 341 0.96 -16.97 1.07
N ARG A 342 1.76 -17.61 0.22
CA ARG A 342 2.55 -18.78 0.62
C ARG A 342 3.59 -18.42 1.68
N ARG A 343 4.26 -17.27 1.54
CA ARG A 343 5.24 -16.80 2.52
C ARG A 343 4.59 -16.33 3.82
N SER A 344 3.46 -15.63 3.76
CA SER A 344 2.75 -15.21 4.98
C SER A 344 2.22 -16.43 5.74
N ALA A 345 1.76 -17.47 5.05
CA ALA A 345 1.39 -18.74 5.66
C ALA A 345 2.57 -19.42 6.37
N VAL A 346 3.77 -19.46 5.76
CA VAL A 346 4.97 -20.05 6.38
C VAL A 346 5.45 -19.24 7.59
N ALA A 347 5.48 -17.91 7.47
CA ALA A 347 5.97 -17.00 8.51
C ALA A 347 5.04 -16.93 9.72
N TYR A 348 3.73 -17.01 9.49
CA TYR A 348 2.71 -16.97 10.52
C TYR A 348 2.06 -18.33 10.80
N ASP A 349 2.71 -19.42 10.39
CA ASP A 349 2.29 -20.78 10.78
C ASP A 349 2.37 -20.88 12.30
N PRO A 350 1.26 -21.24 12.99
CA PRO A 350 1.27 -21.40 14.45
C PRO A 350 2.34 -22.38 14.95
N SER A 351 2.80 -23.29 14.10
CA SER A 351 3.88 -24.24 14.42
C SER A 351 5.27 -23.59 14.46
N ASN A 352 5.48 -22.52 13.69
CA ASN A 352 6.77 -21.85 13.53
C ASN A 352 6.92 -20.61 14.43
N ILE A 353 5.81 -20.05 14.92
CA ILE A 353 5.85 -18.95 15.87
C ILE A 353 6.26 -19.54 17.22
N PRO A 354 7.48 -19.27 17.74
CA PRO A 354 7.81 -19.70 19.08
C PRO A 354 6.79 -19.05 20.01
N LEU A 355 5.93 -19.87 20.62
CA LEU A 355 5.01 -19.41 21.65
C LEU A 355 5.88 -18.61 22.64
N PRO A 356 5.52 -17.35 22.96
CA PRO A 356 6.28 -16.58 23.91
C PRO A 356 6.38 -17.46 25.15
N THR A 357 7.61 -17.92 25.45
CA THR A 357 7.88 -18.79 26.60
C THR A 357 7.16 -18.12 27.74
N THR A 358 6.04 -18.71 28.16
CA THR A 358 5.16 -18.08 29.14
C THR A 358 6.10 -17.72 30.27
N PRO A 359 6.21 -16.43 30.65
CA PRO A 359 7.18 -16.03 31.66
C PRO A 359 6.88 -16.94 32.82
N HIS A 360 7.82 -17.87 33.09
CA HIS A 360 7.64 -18.90 34.08
C HIS A 360 7.30 -18.12 35.32
N VAL A 361 6.03 -18.10 35.70
CA VAL A 361 5.60 -17.52 36.95
C VAL A 361 6.24 -18.48 37.92
N THR A 362 7.44 -18.14 38.38
CA THR A 362 8.04 -18.73 39.55
C THR A 362 7.03 -18.47 40.64
N THR A 363 6.13 -19.44 40.80
CA THR A 363 5.26 -19.56 41.94
C THR A 363 6.22 -19.66 43.11
N ARG A 364 6.50 -18.52 43.76
CA ARG A 364 7.07 -18.52 45.10
C ARG A 364 6.09 -19.32 45.93
N SER A 365 6.48 -20.56 46.20
CA SER A 365 5.89 -21.42 47.22
C SER A 365 5.92 -20.66 48.55
N SER A 366 4.84 -19.94 48.85
CA SER A 366 4.54 -19.48 50.20
C SER A 366 3.55 -20.47 50.81
N LYS A 367 4.11 -21.27 51.71
CA LYS A 367 3.45 -22.20 52.64
C LYS A 367 2.05 -21.76 53.08
N GLY A 368 1.11 -22.69 52.94
CA GLY A 368 0.19 -23.10 54.01
C GLY A 368 -0.91 -22.12 54.41
N VAL A 369 -2.04 -22.19 53.72
CA VAL A 369 -3.35 -21.96 54.36
C VAL A 369 -4.31 -23.03 53.84
N THR A 370 -4.60 -24.01 54.69
CA THR A 370 -5.70 -24.96 54.54
C THR A 370 -7.02 -24.21 54.65
N ILE A 371 -7.71 -24.02 53.52
CA ILE A 371 -9.13 -23.69 53.52
C ILE A 371 -9.90 -24.91 53.03
N LYS A 372 -10.88 -25.24 53.86
CA LYS A 372 -11.71 -26.42 53.91
C LYS A 372 -12.59 -26.53 52.67
N GLU A 373 -12.60 -27.76 52.16
CA GLU A 373 -13.45 -28.31 51.12
C GLU A 373 -14.94 -28.12 51.41
N GLU A 374 -15.69 -27.53 50.48
CA GLU A 374 -17.14 -27.63 50.42
C GLU A 374 -17.60 -27.95 48.99
N ARG A 375 -18.54 -28.89 48.89
CA ARG A 375 -18.90 -29.67 47.71
C ARG A 375 -19.96 -28.98 46.82
N LYS A 376 -19.77 -29.15 45.50
CA LYS A 376 -20.78 -29.33 44.40
C LYS A 376 -21.69 -28.13 44.02
N PRO A 377 -22.35 -28.12 42.84
CA PRO A 377 -22.41 -29.13 41.77
C PRO A 377 -22.11 -28.60 40.33
N ASP A 378 -22.12 -29.57 39.42
CA ASP A 378 -22.00 -29.56 37.96
C ASP A 378 -22.68 -28.40 37.21
N THR A 379 -21.98 -27.86 36.22
CA THR A 379 -22.55 -27.13 35.06
C THR A 379 -21.56 -27.28 33.91
N SER A 380 -21.77 -28.30 33.08
CA SER A 380 -22.48 -28.22 31.81
C SER A 380 -21.56 -27.75 30.68
N GLU A 381 -21.29 -28.73 29.83
CA GLU A 381 -20.67 -28.66 28.52
C GLU A 381 -21.24 -27.52 27.65
N SER A 382 -20.38 -26.85 26.89
CA SER A 382 -20.79 -26.28 25.61
C SER A 382 -19.58 -26.26 24.68
N ASP A 383 -19.45 -27.36 23.94
CA ASP A 383 -18.71 -27.42 22.68
C ASP A 383 -19.37 -26.47 21.68
N GLN A 384 -18.69 -25.38 21.33
CA GLN A 384 -18.99 -24.62 20.11
C GLN A 384 -17.97 -24.99 19.04
N SER A 385 -18.29 -26.08 18.34
CA SER A 385 -17.67 -26.45 17.08
C SER A 385 -18.20 -25.51 15.99
N PHE A 386 -17.38 -24.54 15.57
CA PHE A 386 -17.61 -23.76 14.36
C PHE A 386 -17.19 -24.62 13.15
N SER A 387 -18.16 -25.13 12.40
CA SER A 387 -17.93 -25.71 11.08
C SER A 387 -18.10 -24.62 10.02
N GLU A 388 -17.01 -24.20 9.40
CA GLU A 388 -17.00 -23.48 8.14
C GLU A 388 -17.24 -24.50 7.01
N ASP A 389 -18.43 -24.45 6.41
CA ASP A 389 -18.78 -25.20 5.20
C ASP A 389 -18.51 -24.27 4.01
N ASP A 390 -17.33 -24.42 3.42
CA ASP A 390 -16.97 -23.92 2.10
C ASP A 390 -17.21 -25.07 1.12
N SER A 391 -18.27 -24.94 0.31
CA SER A 391 -18.51 -25.82 -0.85
C SER A 391 -18.80 -24.97 -2.09
N GLU A 392 -17.96 -25.17 -3.10
CA GLU A 392 -17.99 -24.62 -4.47
C GLU A 392 -19.21 -25.00 -5.30
#